data_AF-A0A1G5K1E0-F1
#
_entry.id   AF-A0A1G5K1E0-F1
#
_cell.length_a   1.000
_cell.length_b   1.000
_cell.length_c   1.000
_cell.angle_alpha   90.00
_cell.angle_beta   90.00
_cell.angle_gamma   90.00
#
_symmetry.space_group_name_H-M   'P 1'
#
loop_
_entity.id
_entity.type
_entity.pdbx_description
1 polymer ?
#
loop_
_entity_poly.entity_id
_entity_poly.type
_entity_poly.pdbx_seq_one_letter_code
_entity_poly.pdbx_strand_id
1 'polypeptide(L)' 'MPRGRLDEEALTADIIALASQYGRYGYRRITALLREAGWIVNVERVERIWRRD' A
#
# COMPACT_ATOMS: atom_id res chain seq x y z
N MET A 1 -5.33 -4.08 -16.93
CA MET A 1 -6.52 -4.51 -16.15
C MET A 1 -6.48 -3.76 -14.82
N PRO A 2 -7.50 -2.97 -14.45
CA PRO A 2 -7.50 -2.32 -13.14
C PRO A 2 -7.79 -3.39 -12.08
N ARG A 3 -6.81 -3.59 -11.20
CA ARG A 3 -6.85 -4.52 -10.08
C ARG A 3 -7.89 -4.04 -9.05
N GLY A 4 -9.07 -4.66 -9.06
CA GLY A 4 -10.25 -4.24 -8.30
C GLY A 4 -10.79 -5.37 -7.42
N ARG A 5 -10.82 -5.11 -6.10
CA ARG A 5 -11.44 -5.86 -5.00
C ARG A 5 -10.85 -7.25 -4.65
N LEU A 6 -10.51 -8.11 -5.62
CA LEU A 6 -9.71 -9.32 -5.33
C LEU A 6 -8.26 -8.99 -4.95
N ASP A 7 -7.79 -7.82 -5.39
CA ASP A 7 -6.45 -7.37 -5.11
C ASP A 7 -6.32 -6.63 -3.77
N GLU A 8 -7.35 -6.60 -2.92
CA GLU A 8 -7.27 -5.90 -1.64
C GLU A 8 -6.39 -6.65 -0.62
N GLU A 9 -6.44 -7.99 -0.63
CA GLU A 9 -5.51 -8.83 0.12
C GLU A 9 -4.09 -8.71 -0.43
N ALA A 10 -3.94 -8.78 -1.76
CA ALA A 10 -2.64 -8.60 -2.42
C ALA A 10 -2.05 -7.20 -2.15
N LEU A 11 -2.90 -6.16 -2.13
CA LEU A 11 -2.49 -4.82 -1.79
C LEU A 11 -2.05 -4.71 -0.33
N THR A 12 -2.79 -5.35 0.59
CA THR A 12 -2.43 -5.36 2.01
C THR A 12 -1.11 -6.08 2.21
N ALA A 13 -0.89 -7.21 1.54
CA ALA A 13 0.38 -7.94 1.55
C ALA A 13 1.53 -7.09 0.97
N ASP A 14 1.33 -6.40 -0.15
CA ASP A 14 2.32 -5.48 -0.73
C ASP A 14 2.62 -4.31 0.20
N ILE A 15 1.60 -3.73 0.85
CA ILE A 15 1.79 -2.66 1.85
C ILE A 15 2.61 -3.17 3.01
N ILE A 16 2.32 -4.35 3.57
CA ILE A 16 3.06 -4.95 4.70
C ILE A 16 4.49 -5.29 4.28
N ALA A 17 4.68 -5.86 3.08
CA ALA A 17 6.00 -6.18 2.55
C ALA A 17 6.84 -4.92 2.36
N LEU A 18 6.27 -3.86 1.77
CA LEU A 18 6.93 -2.57 1.61
C LEU A 18 7.18 -1.89 2.96
N ALA A 19 6.25 -1.97 3.92
CA ALA A 19 6.41 -1.45 5.27
C ALA A 19 7.56 -2.14 6.00
N SER A 20 7.66 -3.46 5.88
CA SER A 20 8.73 -4.26 6.49
C SER A 20 10.08 -4.00 5.82
N GLN A 21 10.10 -3.97 4.49
CA GLN A 21 11.32 -3.74 3.71
C GLN A 21 11.86 -2.32 3.85
N TYR A 22 10.97 -1.34 3.91
CA TYR A 22 11.31 0.08 3.96
C TYR A 22 10.96 0.71 5.31
N GLY A 23 10.96 0.01 6.45
CA GLY A 23 10.41 0.47 7.74
C GLY A 23 10.84 1.83 8.31
N ARG A 24 11.79 2.55 7.67
CA ARG A 24 12.07 3.97 7.91
C ARG A 24 11.23 4.95 7.06
N TYR A 25 10.46 4.45 6.10
CA TYR A 25 9.66 5.21 5.16
C TYR A 25 8.22 5.27 5.67
N GLY A 26 7.70 6.49 5.79
CA GLY A 26 6.29 6.69 6.13
C GLY A 26 5.34 6.30 4.99
N TYR A 27 4.05 6.20 5.32
CA TYR A 27 2.97 5.81 4.40
C TYR A 27 2.95 6.59 3.07
N ARG A 28 3.42 7.85 3.06
CA ARG A 28 3.52 8.66 1.84
C ARG A 28 4.47 8.07 0.79
N ARG A 29 5.61 7.51 1.22
CA ARG A 29 6.59 6.90 0.30
C ARG A 29 6.08 5.58 -0.24
N ILE A 30 5.48 4.76 0.63
CA ILE A 30 4.84 3.49 0.25
C ILE A 30 3.71 3.74 -0.75
N THR A 31 2.91 4.80 -0.56
CA THR A 31 1.84 5.15 -1.51
C THR A 31 2.38 5.54 -2.90
N ALA A 32 3.55 6.19 -2.96
CA ALA A 32 4.20 6.50 -4.24
C ALA A 32 4.69 5.23 -4.94
N LEU A 33 5.34 4.31 -4.22
CA LEU A 33 5.80 3.03 -4.75
C LEU A 33 4.64 2.18 -5.27
N LEU A 34 3.53 2.16 -4.55
CA LEU A 34 2.33 1.45 -4.99
C LEU A 34 1.78 2.03 -6.30
N ARG A 35 1.71 3.36 -6.42
CA ARG A 35 1.28 4.02 -7.65
C ARG A 35 2.22 3.73 -8.83
N GLU A 36 3.54 3.75 -8.61
CA GLU A 36 4.53 3.37 -9.63
C GLU A 36 4.40 1.91 -10.05
N ALA A 37 4.08 1.01 -9.11
CA ALA A 37 3.77 -0.39 -9.39
C ALA A 37 2.40 -0.62 -10.07
N GLY A 38 1.69 0.46 -10.42
CA GLY A 38 0.40 0.43 -11.12
C GLY A 38 -0.80 0.18 -10.21
N TRP A 39 -0.62 0.26 -8.89
CA TRP A 39 -1.72 0.16 -7.94
C TRP A 39 -2.52 1.46 -7.87
N ILE A 40 -3.83 1.34 -8.06
CA ILE A 40 -4.78 2.45 -7.85
C ILE A 40 -5.16 2.46 -6.37
N VAL A 41 -4.31 3.06 -5.54
CA VAL A 41 -4.53 3.19 -4.09
C VAL A 41 -4.84 4.62 -3.68
N ASN A 42 -5.80 4.74 -2.77
CA ASN A 42 -6.08 5.99 -2.10
C ASN A 42 -5.19 6.14 -0.85
N VAL A 43 -4.67 7.34 -0.61
CA VAL A 43 -3.78 7.66 0.52
C VAL A 43 -4.49 7.31 1.84
N GLU A 44 -5.78 7.61 1.94
CA GLU A 44 -6.61 7.28 3.11
C GLU A 44 -6.67 5.78 3.41
N ARG A 45 -6.58 4.93 2.38
CA ARG A 45 -6.61 3.47 2.55
C ARG A 45 -5.30 2.97 3.15
N VAL A 46 -4.18 3.46 2.63
CA VAL A 46 -2.84 3.16 3.17
C VAL A 46 -2.74 3.68 4.61
N GLU A 47 -3.23 4.89 4.85
CA GLU A 47 -3.27 5.47 6.20
C GLU A 47 -4.13 4.64 7.16
N ARG A 48 -5.29 4.15 6.72
CA ARG A 48 -6.15 3.28 7.57
C ARG A 48 -5.48 1.96 7.92
N ILE A 49 -4.75 1.34 7.00
CA ILE A 49 -3.98 0.11 7.25
C ILE A 49 -2.81 0.42 8.19
N TRP A 50 -2.10 1.52 7.95
CA TRP A 50 -0.96 1.94 8.76
C TRP A 50 -1.32 2.36 10.18
N ARG A 51 -2.53 2.91 10.41
CA ARG A 51 -2.97 3.38 11.73
C ARG A 51 -3.60 2.27 12.57
N ARG A 52 -3.76 1.07 12.02
CA ARG A 52 -4.42 -0.07 12.67
C ARG A 52 -3.42 -1.02 13.36
N ASP A 53 -2.12 -0.75 13.22
CA ASP A 53 -0.99 -1.42 13.86
C ASP A 53 -0.12 -0.36 14.57
#